data_AF-A0A3M2AWQ7-F1
#
_entry.id   AF-A0A3M2AWQ7-F1
#
_cell.length_a   1.000
_cell.length_b   1.000
_cell.length_c   1.000
_cell.angle_alpha   90.00
_cell.angle_beta   90.00
_cell.angle_gamma   90.00
#
_symmetry.space_group_name_H-M   'P 1'
#
loop_
_entity.id
_entity.type
_entity.pdbx_description
1 polymer ?
#
loop_
_entity_poly.entity_id
_entity_poly.type
_entity_poly.pdbx_seq_one_letter_code
_entity_poly.pdbx_strand_id
1 'polypeptide(L)'
;MKFHLDTGLIEELSNLEYFIVKSPVNTPDFWKEWQEKYSRAFMSKVAVKKLLRTKKLGYEDIKRYRAMLDTYQELVEYLENIKRLALSLRGIYEPSEEPDPTDDDIDLDF
;
A
#
# COMPACT_ATOMS: atom_id res chain seq x y z
N MET A 1 -9.99 -0.60 -31.19
CA MET A 1 -8.99 -0.29 -30.14
C MET A 1 -9.50 -0.44 -28.70
N LYS A 2 -10.74 -0.93 -28.47
CA LYS A 2 -11.30 -1.20 -27.12
C LYS A 2 -10.70 -2.45 -26.44
N PHE A 3 -10.54 -3.53 -27.21
CA PHE A 3 -10.07 -4.83 -26.72
C PHE A 3 -8.72 -4.81 -25.98
N HIS A 4 -7.77 -3.94 -26.34
CA HIS A 4 -6.47 -3.87 -25.68
C HIS A 4 -6.50 -3.20 -24.30
N LEU A 5 -7.38 -2.20 -24.11
CA LEU A 5 -7.60 -1.56 -22.82
C LEU A 5 -8.32 -2.52 -21.87
N ASP A 6 -9.30 -3.25 -22.40
CA ASP A 6 -10.05 -4.25 -21.63
C ASP A 6 -9.12 -5.38 -21.14
N THR A 7 -8.19 -5.86 -21.98
CA THR A 7 -7.21 -6.88 -21.56
C THR A 7 -6.20 -6.36 -20.53
N GLY A 8 -5.73 -5.12 -20.68
CA GLY A 8 -4.79 -4.52 -19.72
C GLY A 8 -5.42 -4.33 -18.34
N LEU A 9 -6.70 -3.94 -18.29
CA LEU A 9 -7.44 -3.84 -17.04
C LEU A 9 -7.59 -5.20 -16.35
N ILE A 10 -7.89 -6.26 -17.11
CA ILE A 10 -8.01 -7.63 -16.57
C ILE A 10 -6.67 -8.11 -15.98
N GLU A 11 -5.56 -7.81 -16.65
CA GLU A 11 -4.23 -8.15 -16.15
C GLU A 11 -3.92 -7.41 -14.85
N GLU A 12 -4.19 -6.10 -14.78
CA GLU A 12 -3.99 -5.32 -13.56
C GLU A 12 -4.88 -5.79 -12.40
N LEU A 13 -6.15 -6.12 -12.67
CA LEU A 13 -7.03 -6.71 -11.66
C LEU A 13 -6.46 -8.03 -11.14
N SER A 14 -5.97 -8.89 -12.03
CA SER A 14 -5.35 -10.17 -11.66
C SER A 14 -4.10 -9.96 -10.78
N ASN A 15 -3.30 -8.93 -11.06
CA ASN A 15 -2.14 -8.58 -10.24
C ASN A 15 -2.57 -8.09 -8.85
N LEU A 16 -3.64 -7.30 -8.76
CA LEU A 16 -4.17 -6.77 -7.49
C LEU A 16 -4.85 -7.85 -6.65
N GLU A 17 -5.46 -8.86 -7.27
CA GLU A 17 -6.11 -9.96 -6.56
C GLU A 17 -5.17 -10.70 -5.59
N TYR A 18 -3.87 -10.73 -5.87
CA TYR A 18 -2.88 -11.30 -4.97
C TYR A 18 -2.94 -10.66 -3.58
N PHE A 19 -3.19 -9.34 -3.50
CA PHE A 19 -3.20 -8.60 -2.24
C PHE A 19 -4.52 -8.69 -1.45
N ILE A 20 -5.56 -9.29 -2.02
CA ILE A 20 -6.84 -9.49 -1.32
C ILE A 20 -6.68 -10.57 -0.26
N VAL A 21 -6.78 -10.24 1.03
CA VAL A 21 -6.77 -11.23 2.12
C VAL A 21 -8.07 -12.05 2.09
N LYS A 22 -7.98 -13.36 1.90
CA LYS A 22 -9.14 -14.27 1.75
C LYS A 22 -9.45 -15.07 3.02
N SER A 23 -8.45 -15.26 3.87
CA SER A 23 -8.60 -15.95 5.16
C SER A 23 -9.59 -15.23 6.08
N PRO A 24 -10.46 -15.95 6.80
CA PRO A 24 -11.37 -15.34 7.77
C PRO A 24 -10.62 -14.70 8.95
N VAL A 25 -11.05 -13.50 9.36
CA VAL A 25 -10.41 -12.66 10.40
C VAL A 25 -10.19 -13.36 11.76
N ASN A 26 -11.01 -14.36 12.08
CA ASN A 26 -10.94 -15.11 13.33
C ASN A 26 -9.91 -16.26 13.32
N THR A 27 -9.22 -16.51 12.21
CA THR A 27 -8.23 -17.60 12.12
C THR A 27 -6.79 -17.09 12.30
N PRO A 28 -5.84 -17.95 12.70
CA PRO A 28 -4.41 -17.63 12.65
C PRO A 28 -3.91 -17.38 11.22
N ASP A 29 -4.50 -18.06 10.24
CA ASP A 29 -4.11 -17.95 8.83
C ASP A 29 -4.33 -16.53 8.29
N PHE A 30 -5.32 -15.80 8.81
CA PHE A 30 -5.52 -14.39 8.47
C PHE A 30 -4.27 -13.54 8.71
N TRP A 31 -3.65 -13.66 9.89
CA TRP A 31 -2.49 -12.84 10.22
C TRP A 31 -1.28 -13.21 9.38
N LYS A 32 -1.11 -14.51 9.10
CA LYS A 32 -0.03 -14.99 8.24
C LYS A 32 -0.20 -14.46 6.81
N GLU A 33 -1.39 -14.59 6.24
CA GLU A 33 -1.70 -14.10 4.88
C GLU A 33 -1.58 -12.58 4.79
N TRP A 34 -2.15 -11.86 5.77
CA TRP A 34 -2.05 -10.41 5.86
C TRP A 34 -0.59 -9.96 5.94
N GLN A 35 0.22 -10.57 6.82
CA GLN A 35 1.62 -10.21 6.99
C GLN A 35 2.42 -10.45 5.72
N GLU A 36 2.21 -11.57 5.02
CA GLU A 36 2.88 -11.86 3.74
C GLU A 36 2.58 -10.76 2.71
N LYS A 37 1.30 -10.44 2.52
CA LYS A 37 0.85 -9.46 1.53
C LYS A 37 1.29 -8.05 1.87
N TYR A 38 1.19 -7.68 3.16
CA TYR A 38 1.64 -6.38 3.67
C TYR A 38 3.13 -6.22 3.48
N SER A 39 3.92 -7.21 3.89
CA SER A 39 5.38 -7.17 3.75
C SER A 39 5.78 -7.03 2.28
N ARG A 40 5.13 -7.76 1.38
CA ARG A 40 5.39 -7.65 -0.06
C ARG A 40 5.06 -6.25 -0.60
N ALA A 41 3.87 -5.72 -0.30
CA ALA A 41 3.47 -4.38 -0.75
C ALA A 41 4.41 -3.29 -0.20
N PHE A 42 4.69 -3.35 1.11
CA PHE A 42 5.55 -2.38 1.79
C PHE A 42 6.99 -2.41 1.26
N MET A 43 7.58 -3.60 1.12
CA MET A 43 8.95 -3.73 0.60
C MET A 43 9.05 -3.32 -0.87
N SER A 44 8.03 -3.61 -1.69
CA SER A 44 7.96 -3.08 -3.06
C SER A 44 7.89 -1.56 -3.09
N LYS A 45 7.06 -0.93 -2.23
CA LYS A 45 7.01 0.53 -2.06
C LYS A 45 8.39 1.10 -1.75
N VAL A 46 9.10 0.51 -0.79
CA VAL A 46 10.47 0.93 -0.40
C VAL A 46 11.45 0.77 -1.56
N ALA A 47 11.39 -0.35 -2.30
CA ALA A 47 12.25 -0.60 -3.44
C ALA A 47 12.04 0.44 -4.55
N VAL A 48 10.78 0.76 -4.88
CA VAL A 48 10.44 1.80 -5.87
C VAL A 48 10.92 3.18 -5.41
N LYS A 49 10.68 3.56 -4.15
CA LYS A 49 11.22 4.82 -3.58
C LYS A 49 12.74 4.89 -3.71
N LYS A 50 13.44 3.79 -3.45
CA LYS A 50 14.91 3.74 -3.56
C LYS A 50 15.37 3.88 -5.01
N LEU A 51 14.70 3.24 -5.97
CA LEU A 51 15.03 3.38 -7.39
C LEU A 51 14.88 4.83 -7.85
N LEU A 52 13.76 5.48 -7.53
CA LEU A 52 13.49 6.88 -7.86
C LEU A 52 14.53 7.85 -7.27
N ARG A 53 15.08 7.55 -6.09
CA ARG A 53 16.09 8.40 -5.42
C ARG A 53 17.52 8.17 -5.91
N THR A 54 17.87 6.94 -6.28
CA THR A 54 19.28 6.54 -6.47
C THR A 54 19.69 6.38 -7.92
N LYS A 55 18.73 6.19 -8.84
CA LYS A 55 19.02 5.98 -10.26
C LYS A 55 18.70 7.24 -11.07
N LYS A 56 19.59 7.57 -12.00
CA LYS A 56 19.28 8.52 -13.07
C LYS A 56 18.37 7.80 -14.07
N LEU A 57 17.09 8.10 -14.02
CA LEU A 57 16.05 7.49 -14.84
C LEU A 57 15.59 8.48 -15.91
N GLY A 58 15.16 7.96 -17.06
CA GLY A 58 14.48 8.78 -18.06
C GLY A 58 13.12 9.27 -17.56
N TYR A 59 12.56 10.29 -18.21
CA TYR A 59 11.26 10.86 -17.82
C TYR A 59 10.13 9.82 -17.79
N GLU A 60 10.06 8.96 -18.83
CA GLU A 60 9.04 7.91 -18.90
C GLU A 60 9.18 6.86 -17.79
N ASP A 61 10.41 6.48 -17.44
CA ASP A 61 10.66 5.57 -16.33
C ASP A 61 10.25 6.21 -15.00
N ILE A 62 10.57 7.49 -14.78
CA ILE A 62 10.16 8.22 -13.57
C ILE A 62 8.63 8.23 -13.45
N LYS A 63 7.93 8.54 -14.53
CA LYS A 63 6.46 8.55 -14.57
C LYS A 63 5.90 7.17 -14.21
N ARG A 64 6.45 6.11 -14.80
CA ARG A 64 6.05 4.72 -14.52
C ARG A 64 6.28 4.33 -13.06
N TYR A 65 7.47 4.60 -12.52
CA TYR A 65 7.78 4.26 -11.14
C TYR A 65 7.00 5.09 -10.12
N ARG A 66 6.62 6.34 -10.45
CA ARG A 66 5.69 7.12 -9.62
C ARG A 66 4.31 6.48 -9.58
N ALA A 67 3.75 6.10 -10.72
CA ALA A 67 2.47 5.37 -10.75
C ALA A 67 2.53 4.07 -9.93
N MET A 68 3.61 3.29 -10.06
CA MET A 68 3.80 2.08 -9.24
C MET A 68 3.91 2.40 -7.75
N LEU A 69 4.55 3.53 -7.40
CA LEU A 69 4.68 3.96 -6.02
C LEU A 69 3.31 4.27 -5.39
N ASP A 70 2.47 4.98 -6.14
CA ASP A 70 1.12 5.34 -5.71
C ASP A 70 0.27 4.07 -5.50
N THR A 71 0.32 3.11 -6.44
CA THR A 71 -0.37 1.82 -6.29
C THR A 71 0.09 1.05 -5.05
N TYR A 72 1.40 0.94 -4.78
CA TYR A 72 1.87 0.25 -3.58
C TYR A 72 1.53 1.01 -2.29
N GLN A 73 1.38 2.33 -2.35
CA GLN A 73 0.91 3.11 -1.21
C GLN A 73 -0.56 2.80 -0.91
N GLU A 74 -1.43 2.82 -1.91
CA GLU A 74 -2.85 2.44 -1.76
C GLU A 74 -3.01 1.01 -1.25
N LEU A 75 -2.20 0.06 -1.74
CA LEU A 75 -2.22 -1.33 -1.27
C LEU A 75 -1.82 -1.46 0.21
N VAL A 76 -0.82 -0.69 0.65
CA VAL A 76 -0.42 -0.66 2.06
C VAL A 76 -1.54 -0.09 2.93
N GLU A 77 -2.16 1.00 2.50
CA GLU A 77 -3.28 1.63 3.22
C GLU A 77 -4.50 0.69 3.30
N TYR A 78 -4.84 0.01 2.20
CA TYR A 78 -5.86 -1.03 2.18
C TYR A 78 -5.60 -2.15 3.21
N LEU A 79 -4.37 -2.66 3.26
CA LEU A 79 -4.00 -3.73 4.20
C LEU A 79 -3.98 -3.24 5.65
N GLU A 80 -3.57 -1.99 5.91
CA GLU A 80 -3.68 -1.39 7.25
C GLU A 80 -5.14 -1.24 7.68
N ASN A 81 -6.04 -0.84 6.79
CA ASN A 81 -7.46 -0.75 7.08
C ASN A 81 -8.06 -2.13 7.42
N ILE A 82 -7.64 -3.19 6.71
CA ILE A 82 -8.01 -4.57 7.05
C ILE A 82 -7.50 -4.96 8.44
N LYS A 83 -6.25 -4.63 8.76
CA LYS A 83 -5.65 -4.88 10.08
C LYS A 83 -6.47 -4.21 11.18
N ARG A 84 -6.78 -2.92 11.01
CA ARG A 84 -7.60 -2.13 11.95
C ARG A 84 -8.99 -2.72 12.14
N LEU A 85 -9.66 -3.09 11.05
CA LEU A 85 -10.97 -3.76 11.13
C LEU A 85 -10.86 -5.08 11.91
N ALA A 86 -9.85 -5.90 11.62
CA ALA A 86 -9.62 -7.16 12.31
C ALA A 86 -9.35 -7.00 13.80
N LEU A 87 -8.58 -5.98 14.20
CA LEU A 87 -8.33 -5.64 15.59
C LEU A 87 -9.60 -5.12 16.29
N SER A 88 -10.37 -4.25 15.62
CA SER A 88 -11.62 -3.71 16.17
C SER A 88 -12.66 -4.80 16.45
N LEU A 89 -12.75 -5.82 15.60
CA LEU A 89 -13.60 -7.00 15.81
C LEU A 89 -13.16 -7.85 17.01
N ARG A 90 -11.91 -7.71 17.46
CA ARG A 90 -11.36 -8.34 18.68
C ARG A 90 -11.42 -7.41 19.90
N GLY A 91 -12.03 -6.23 19.76
CA GLY A 91 -12.10 -5.22 20.82
C GLY A 91 -10.78 -4.47 21.07
N ILE A 92 -9.82 -4.56 20.15
CA ILE A 92 -8.57 -3.80 20.20
C ILE A 92 -8.74 -2.57 19.32
N TYR A 93 -8.75 -1.38 19.93
CA TYR A 93 -8.83 -0.12 19.22
C TYR A 93 -7.46 0.55 19.25
N GLU A 94 -6.91 0.87 18.07
CA GLU A 94 -5.77 1.79 18.01
C GLU A 94 -6.25 3.15 18.54
N PRO A 95 -5.49 3.82 19.42
CA PRO A 95 -5.81 5.20 19.78
C PRO A 95 -5.83 6.01 18.47
N SER A 96 -6.89 6.79 18.27
CA SER A 96 -6.92 7.75 17.17
C SER A 96 -5.74 8.69 17.37
N GLU A 97 -4.78 8.67 16.44
CA GLU A 97 -3.90 9.81 16.21
C GLU A 97 -4.81 10.93 15.71
N GLU A 98 -5.55 11.57 16.62
CA GLU A 98 -5.96 12.94 16.39
C GLU A 98 -4.64 13.70 16.22
N PRO A 99 -4.41 14.39 15.09
CA PRO A 99 -3.25 15.24 14.97
C PRO A 99 -3.31 16.21 16.14
N ASP A 100 -2.32 16.15 17.03
CA ASP A 100 -2.19 17.14 18.08
C ASP A 100 -1.97 18.48 17.36
N PRO A 101 -2.93 19.42 17.40
CA PRO A 101 -2.79 20.68 16.68
C PRO A 101 -1.64 21.54 17.19
N THR A 102 -0.87 21.07 18.19
CA THR A 102 0.35 21.70 18.68
C THR A 102 1.64 21.11 18.13
N ASP A 103 1.62 20.08 17.28
CA ASP A 103 2.84 19.50 16.66
C ASP A 103 3.19 20.15 15.29
N ASP A 104 2.65 21.36 15.05
CA ASP A 104 3.19 22.32 14.07
C ASP A 104 4.40 23.06 14.67
N ASP A 105 5.41 22.32 15.14
CA ASP A 105 6.73 22.90 15.42
C ASP A 105 7.50 22.99 14.10
N ILE A 106 7.15 24.05 13.38
CA ILE A 106 7.97 24.91 12.52
C ILE A 106 9.45 24.48 12.43
N ASP A 107 9.85 23.95 11.27
CA ASP A 107 11.17 24.18 10.69
C ASP A 107 10.97 24.73 9.26
N LEU A 108 10.51 25.99 9.19
CA LEU A 108 10.65 26.83 8.00
C LEU A 108 12.04 27.47 8.02
N ASP A 109 13.04 26.74 7.54
CA ASP A 109 14.33 27.34 7.19
C ASP A 109 14.50 27.44 5.68
N PHE A 110 14.63 28.70 5.25
CA PHE A 110 14.78 29.23 3.90
C PHE A 110 16.11 28.85 3.23
#